data_AF-F2DU29-F1
#
_entry.id   AF-F2DU29-F1
#
_cell.length_a   1.000
_cell.length_b   1.000
_cell.length_c   1.000
_cell.angle_alpha   90.00
_cell.angle_beta   90.00
_cell.angle_gamma   90.00
#
_symmetry.space_group_name_H-M   'P 1'
#
loop_
_entity.id
_entity.type
_entity.pdbx_description
1 polymer ?
#
loop_
_entity_poly.entity_id
_entity_poly.type
_entity_poly.pdbx_seq_one_letter_code
_entity_poly.pdbx_strand_id
1 'polypeptide(L)'
;MCASYVAEIYRNLMAAELIRRPKSNYMETLQRDITKGMRGILIDWLVEVSEEYKLVPDTLYLTVYLIDQFLSRKYIERQKLQLLGITSMLIAS
;
A
#
# COMPACT_ATOMS: atom_id res chain seq x y z
N MET A 1 5.53 -2.63 32.41
CA MET A 1 5.38 -3.96 31.79
C MET A 1 5.68 -4.01 30.29
N CYS A 2 5.77 -2.89 29.56
CA CYS A 2 5.97 -2.93 28.09
C CYS A 2 7.43 -2.88 27.60
N ALA A 3 8.42 -2.55 28.45
CA ALA A 3 9.80 -2.33 27.99
C ALA A 3 10.53 -3.60 27.52
N SER A 4 10.17 -4.79 28.04
CA SER A 4 10.84 -6.05 27.71
C SER A 4 10.68 -6.45 26.24
N TYR A 5 9.56 -6.11 25.62
CA TYR A 5 9.26 -6.48 24.24
C TYR A 5 9.73 -5.46 23.21
N VAL A 6 10.06 -4.23 23.63
CA VAL A 6 10.42 -3.13 22.72
C VAL A 6 11.54 -3.54 21.76
N ALA A 7 12.64 -4.08 22.30
CA ALA A 7 13.78 -4.50 21.47
C ALA A 7 13.43 -5.63 20.50
N GLU A 8 12.52 -6.53 20.86
CA GLU A 8 12.08 -7.61 19.98
C GLU A 8 11.11 -7.11 18.90
N ILE A 9 10.14 -6.28 19.26
CA ILE A 9 9.19 -5.67 18.33
C ILE A 9 9.95 -4.88 17.27
N TYR A 10 10.88 -4.00 17.66
CA TYR A 10 11.66 -3.23 16.69
C TYR A 10 12.51 -4.12 15.77
N ARG A 11 13.16 -5.16 16.31
CA ARG A 11 13.91 -6.13 15.49
C ARG A 11 13.00 -6.83 14.47
N ASN A 12 11.83 -7.26 14.90
CA ASN A 12 10.87 -7.94 14.03
C ASN A 12 10.31 -6.99 12.96
N LEU A 13 9.99 -5.74 13.31
CA LEU A 13 9.51 -4.74 12.36
C LEU A 13 10.56 -4.42 11.29
N MET A 14 11.82 -4.20 11.68
CA MET A 14 12.91 -3.94 10.73
C MET A 14 13.15 -5.13 9.79
N ALA A 15 13.15 -6.35 10.32
CA ALA A 15 13.29 -7.56 9.51
C ALA A 15 12.11 -7.74 8.54
N ALA A 16 10.89 -7.52 9.02
CA ALA A 16 9.68 -7.62 8.21
C ALA A 16 9.66 -6.56 7.09
N GLU A 17 10.10 -5.34 7.37
CA GLU A 17 10.17 -4.26 6.38
C GLU A 17 11.05 -4.64 5.18
N LEU A 18 12.23 -5.22 5.44
CA LEU A 18 13.15 -5.68 4.39
C LEU A 18 12.55 -6.80 3.54
N ILE A 19 11.88 -7.76 4.17
CA ILE A 19 11.32 -8.93 3.48
C ILE A 19 10.06 -8.56 2.68
N ARG A 20 9.27 -7.62 3.19
CA ARG A 20 7.94 -7.29 2.65
C ARG A 20 7.95 -6.13 1.67
N ARG A 21 9.10 -5.47 1.45
CA ARG A 21 9.20 -4.30 0.58
C ARG A 21 8.75 -4.55 -0.87
N PRO A 22 7.87 -3.70 -1.43
CA PRO A 22 7.57 -3.72 -2.86
C PRO A 22 8.81 -3.39 -3.70
N LYS A 23 8.89 -3.93 -4.92
CA LYS A 23 10.00 -3.64 -5.85
C LYS A 23 9.95 -2.18 -6.32
N SER A 24 11.00 -1.39 -6.09
CA SER A 24 10.99 0.05 -6.45
C SER A 24 10.75 0.36 -7.94
N ASN A 25 11.06 -0.59 -8.82
CA ASN A 25 10.97 -0.45 -10.28
C ASN A 25 9.78 -1.23 -10.89
N TYR A 26 8.77 -1.61 -10.10
CA TYR A 26 7.65 -2.39 -10.63
C TYR A 26 6.85 -1.64 -11.71
N MET A 27 6.85 -0.31 -11.63
CA MET A 27 6.09 0.52 -12.57
C MET A 27 6.72 0.49 -13.96
N GLU A 28 8.05 0.43 -14.06
CA GLU A 28 8.77 0.35 -15.32
C GLU A 28 8.90 -1.10 -15.84
N THR A 29 8.99 -2.07 -14.93
CA THR A 29 9.33 -3.46 -15.29
C THR A 29 8.12 -4.35 -15.53
N LEU A 30 7.00 -4.12 -14.83
CA LEU A 30 5.82 -4.99 -14.88
C LEU A 30 4.60 -4.27 -15.44
N GLN A 31 4.36 -3.02 -15.04
CA GLN A 31 3.18 -2.27 -15.47
C GLN A 31 3.38 -1.69 -16.87
N ARG A 32 2.38 -1.86 -17.74
CA ARG A 32 2.39 -1.32 -19.12
C ARG A 32 1.28 -0.31 -19.39
N ASP A 33 0.16 -0.46 -18.68
CA ASP A 33 -1.05 0.36 -18.87
C ASP A 33 -1.28 1.34 -17.70
N ILE A 34 -0.43 1.28 -16.67
CA ILE A 34 -0.48 2.14 -15.48
C ILE A 34 0.83 2.90 -15.37
N THR A 35 0.73 4.17 -15.02
CA THR A 35 1.87 5.06 -14.80
C THR A 35 1.96 5.48 -13.32
N LYS A 36 3.13 6.01 -12.93
CA LYS A 36 3.32 6.63 -11.60
C LYS A 36 2.32 7.75 -11.32
N GLY A 37 1.95 8.52 -12.35
CA GLY A 37 0.94 9.58 -12.23
C GLY A 37 -0.45 9.04 -11.91
N MET A 38 -0.87 7.94 -12.56
CA MET A 38 -2.15 7.30 -12.29
C MET A 38 -2.23 6.73 -10.86
N ARG A 39 -1.11 6.17 -10.37
CA ARG A 39 -1.00 5.79 -8.95
C ARG A 39 -1.14 7.00 -8.03
N GLY A 40 -0.51 8.13 -8.35
CA GLY A 40 -0.64 9.37 -7.59
C GLY A 40 -2.10 9.82 -7.48
N ILE A 41 -2.81 9.87 -8.61
CA ILE A 41 -4.24 10.24 -8.66
C ILE A 41 -5.10 9.27 -7.82
N LEU A 42 -4.82 7.96 -7.90
CA LEU A 42 -5.55 6.99 -7.08
C LEU A 42 -5.35 7.25 -5.58
N ILE A 43 -4.10 7.48 -5.15
CA ILE A 43 -3.79 7.66 -3.74
C ILE A 43 -4.39 8.96 -3.21
N ASP A 44 -4.30 10.05 -3.98
CA ASP A 44 -4.91 11.34 -3.66
C ASP A 44 -6.41 11.19 -3.39
N TRP A 45 -7.13 10.52 -4.30
CA TRP A 45 -8.53 10.19 -4.10
C TRP A 45 -8.79 9.29 -2.87
N LEU A 46 -7.93 8.31 -2.58
CA LEU A 46 -8.07 7.49 -1.38
C LEU A 46 -7.82 8.28 -0.08
N VAL A 47 -7.04 9.37 -0.11
CA VAL A 47 -6.92 10.27 1.05
C VAL A 47 -8.27 10.90 1.34
N GLU A 48 -8.93 11.47 0.34
CA GLU A 48 -10.27 12.07 0.47
C GLU A 48 -11.28 11.06 1.04
N VAL A 49 -11.28 9.82 0.52
CA VAL A 49 -12.14 8.74 1.03
C VAL A 49 -11.81 8.43 2.50
N SER A 50 -10.52 8.35 2.86
CA SER A 50 -10.13 8.05 4.25
C SER A 50 -10.58 9.14 5.23
N GLU A 51 -10.58 10.40 4.80
CA GLU A 51 -11.04 11.54 5.61
C GLU A 51 -12.56 11.54 5.77
N GLU A 52 -13.30 11.30 4.67
CA GLU A 52 -14.77 11.23 4.68
C GLU A 52 -15.28 10.15 5.65
N TYR A 53 -14.64 8.97 5.64
CA TYR A 53 -14.96 7.87 6.55
C TYR A 53 -14.25 7.94 7.90
N LYS A 54 -13.44 8.97 8.16
CA LYS A 54 -12.68 9.18 9.41
C LYS A 54 -11.82 7.97 9.80
N LEU A 55 -11.20 7.34 8.81
CA LEU A 55 -10.29 6.22 9.02
C LEU A 55 -8.99 6.70 9.69
N VAL A 56 -8.32 5.80 10.41
CA VAL A 56 -7.02 6.11 11.02
C VAL A 56 -5.91 6.16 9.96
N PRO A 57 -4.85 6.97 10.15
CA PRO A 57 -3.75 7.06 9.19
C PRO A 57 -3.10 5.71 8.87
N ASP A 58 -3.03 4.81 9.85
CA ASP A 58 -2.48 3.46 9.68
C ASP A 58 -3.24 2.64 8.61
N THR A 59 -4.56 2.81 8.50
CA THR A 59 -5.38 2.16 7.46
C THR A 59 -4.99 2.67 6.07
N LEU A 60 -4.78 3.98 5.91
CA LEU A 60 -4.33 4.55 4.64
C LEU A 60 -2.93 4.06 4.27
N TYR A 61 -1.99 4.05 5.22
CA TYR A 61 -0.63 3.55 4.97
C TYR A 61 -0.62 2.07 4.59
N LEU A 62 -1.42 1.25 5.28
CA LEU A 62 -1.57 -0.17 4.95
C LEU A 62 -2.22 -0.36 3.57
N THR A 63 -3.22 0.46 3.23
CA THR A 63 -3.85 0.47 1.89
C THR A 63 -2.82 0.71 0.79
N VAL A 64 -2.00 1.77 0.93
CA VAL A 64 -0.96 2.11 -0.05
C VAL A 64 0.06 0.98 -0.17
N TYR A 65 0.48 0.39 0.95
CA TYR A 65 1.38 -0.77 0.96
C TYR A 65 0.78 -1.96 0.21
N LEU A 66 -0.50 -2.29 0.40
CA LEU A 66 -1.17 -3.39 -0.29
C LEU A 66 -1.25 -3.16 -1.80
N ILE A 67 -1.57 -1.93 -2.22
CA ILE A 67 -1.58 -1.53 -3.64
C ILE A 67 -0.20 -1.74 -4.25
N ASP A 68 0.85 -1.20 -3.64
CA ASP A 68 2.22 -1.31 -4.15
C ASP A 68 2.71 -2.75 -4.18
N GLN A 69 2.38 -3.53 -3.15
CA GLN A 69 2.73 -4.95 -3.09
C GLN A 69 2.07 -5.71 -4.24
N PHE A 70 0.79 -5.44 -4.53
CA PHE A 70 0.07 -6.08 -5.63
C PHE A 70 0.66 -5.67 -6.99
N LEU A 71 0.84 -4.36 -7.22
CA LEU A 71 1.44 -3.83 -8.46
C LEU A 71 2.89 -4.31 -8.68
N SER A 72 3.59 -4.71 -7.62
CA SER A 72 4.93 -5.28 -7.73
C SER A 72 4.98 -6.75 -8.18
N ARG A 73 3.83 -7.44 -8.11
CA ARG A 73 3.74 -8.89 -8.37
C ARG A 73 2.81 -9.24 -9.53
N LYS A 74 1.85 -8.39 -9.85
CA LYS A 74 0.82 -8.65 -10.88
C LYS A 74 0.65 -7.45 -11.81
N TYR A 75 0.60 -7.75 -13.11
CA TYR A 75 0.14 -6.81 -14.11
C TYR A 75 -1.38 -6.57 -13.94
N ILE A 76 -1.80 -5.32 -14.11
CA ILE A 76 -3.22 -4.96 -14.09
C ILE A 76 -3.50 -3.87 -15.12
N GLU A 77 -4.69 -3.92 -15.72
CA GLU A 77 -5.18 -2.91 -16.66
C GLU A 77 -5.67 -1.68 -15.90
N ARG A 78 -5.54 -0.49 -16.50
CA ARG A 78 -5.91 0.79 -15.88
C ARG A 78 -7.33 0.84 -15.35
N GLN A 79 -8.26 0.17 -16.01
CA GLN A 79 -9.68 0.15 -15.66
C GLN A 79 -9.93 -0.54 -14.30
N LYS A 80 -9.04 -1.42 -13.88
CA LYS A 80 -9.14 -2.16 -12.61
C LYS A 80 -8.33 -1.51 -11.49
N LEU A 81 -7.65 -0.40 -11.75
CA LEU A 81 -6.79 0.27 -10.77
C LEU A 81 -7.59 0.82 -9.57
N GLN A 82 -8.75 1.43 -9.81
CA GLN A 82 -9.63 1.90 -8.73
C GLN A 82 -10.22 0.74 -7.92
N LEU A 83 -10.59 -0.36 -8.59
CA LEU A 83 -11.06 -1.57 -7.92
C LEU A 83 -9.99 -2.13 -6.98
N LEU A 84 -8.73 -2.19 -7.43
CA LEU A 84 -7.60 -2.56 -6.56
C LEU A 84 -7.48 -1.63 -5.35
N GLY A 85 -7.61 -0.32 -5.56
CA GLY A 85 -7.54 0.68 -4.48
C GLY A 85 -8.60 0.47 -3.41
N ILE A 86 -9.88 0.41 -3.79
CA ILE A 86 -10.99 0.21 -2.84
C ILE A 86 -10.91 -1.16 -2.17
N THR A 87 -10.57 -2.21 -2.90
CA THR A 87 -10.39 -3.54 -2.30
C THR A 87 -9.26 -3.55 -1.27
N SER A 88 -8.16 -2.84 -1.56
CA SER A 88 -7.03 -2.72 -0.61
C SER A 88 -7.44 -1.95 0.65
N MET A 89 -8.24 -0.89 0.50
CA MET A 89 -8.75 -0.10 1.62
C MET A 89 -9.72 -0.91 2.49
N LEU A 90 -10.62 -1.67 1.86
CA LEU A 90 -11.54 -2.58 2.57
C LEU A 90 -10.80 -3.64 3.39
N ILE A 91 -9.65 -4.12 2.91
CA ILE A 91 -8.82 -5.09 3.65
C ILE A 91 -8.09 -4.43 4.83
N ALA A 92 -7.76 -3.14 4.71
CA ALA A 92 -6.98 -2.39 5.69
C ALA A 92 -7.83 -1.73 6.80
N SER A 93 -9.12 -1.54 6.56
CA SER A 93 -10.09 -0.93 7.49
C SER A 93 -10.59 -1.87 8.57
#